data_AF-A0A356KEV7-F1
#
_entry.id   AF-A0A356KEV7-F1
#
_cell.length_a   1.000
_cell.length_b   1.000
_cell.length_c   1.000
_cell.angle_alpha   90.00
_cell.angle_beta   90.00
_cell.angle_gamma   90.00
#
_symmetry.space_group_name_H-M   'P 1'
#
loop_
_entity.id
_entity.type
_entity.pdbx_description
1 polymer ?
#
loop_
_entity_poly.entity_id
_entity_poly.type
_entity_poly.pdbx_seq_one_letter_code
_entity_poly.pdbx_strand_id
1 'polypeptide(L)'
;PAASEQQLAEACLTDPRRGTHPLGLWRGLSRESGALARYTFPSLEQLRGRTPCLLRVGLTDRISDPELYRVLRDECGWPEGQSHAVVCFGFAPGGPGEDAEVALIGDPRLGFERWGLTHFRALWHGVALELGQPSSR
;
A
#
# COMPACT_ATOMS: atom_id res chain seq x y z
N PRO A 1 -18.78 14.62 -8.17
CA PRO A 1 -18.97 14.36 -6.72
C PRO A 1 -18.02 13.25 -6.32
N ALA A 2 -17.36 13.36 -5.16
CA ALA A 2 -16.52 12.26 -4.66
C ALA A 2 -17.41 11.05 -4.33
N ALA A 3 -16.98 9.85 -4.71
CA ALA A 3 -17.68 8.62 -4.36
C ALA A 3 -17.67 8.42 -2.83
N SER A 4 -18.77 7.96 -2.26
CA SER A 4 -18.80 7.54 -0.86
C SER A 4 -18.01 6.24 -0.66
N GLU A 5 -17.63 5.95 0.59
CA GLU A 5 -16.95 4.70 0.93
C GLU A 5 -17.78 3.48 0.54
N GLN A 6 -19.10 3.51 0.78
CA GLN A 6 -20.00 2.44 0.38
C GLN A 6 -20.05 2.24 -1.13
N GLN A 7 -20.11 3.34 -1.90
CA GLN A 7 -20.08 3.27 -3.37
C GLN A 7 -18.76 2.68 -3.87
N LEU A 8 -17.63 3.05 -3.25
CA LEU A 8 -16.33 2.47 -3.57
C LEU A 8 -16.25 0.98 -3.21
N ALA A 9 -16.78 0.57 -2.05
CA ALA A 9 -16.82 -0.83 -1.65
C ALA A 9 -17.62 -1.69 -2.64
N GLU A 10 -18.79 -1.21 -3.07
CA GLU A 10 -19.63 -1.87 -4.08
C GLU A 10 -18.93 -1.91 -5.45
N ALA A 11 -18.29 -0.81 -5.87
CA ALA A 11 -17.52 -0.77 -7.10
C ALA A 11 -16.31 -1.71 -7.06
N CYS A 12 -15.71 -1.88 -5.88
CA CYS A 12 -14.58 -2.79 -5.66
C CYS A 12 -15.01 -4.24 -5.39
N LEU A 13 -16.31 -4.55 -5.36
CA LEU A 13 -16.83 -5.88 -5.01
C LEU A 13 -16.31 -6.37 -3.65
N THR A 14 -16.19 -5.45 -2.68
CA THR A 14 -15.74 -5.76 -1.32
C THR A 14 -16.75 -6.67 -0.63
N ASP A 15 -16.27 -7.79 -0.10
CA ASP A 15 -17.07 -8.69 0.72
C ASP A 15 -16.77 -8.43 2.21
N PRO A 16 -17.79 -8.25 3.08
CA PRO A 16 -17.56 -7.95 4.50
C PRO A 16 -16.77 -9.01 5.27
N ARG A 17 -16.70 -10.26 4.78
CA ARG A 17 -16.01 -11.38 5.44
C ARG A 17 -14.65 -11.69 4.82
N ARG A 18 -14.48 -11.40 3.53
CA ARG A 18 -13.29 -11.74 2.73
C ARG A 18 -12.44 -10.53 2.34
N GLY A 19 -12.96 -9.32 2.53
CA GLY A 19 -12.32 -8.09 2.08
C GLY A 19 -12.44 -7.88 0.57
N THR A 20 -11.50 -7.10 0.03
CA THR A 20 -11.49 -6.73 -1.39
C THR A 20 -10.47 -7.57 -2.16
N HIS A 21 -10.93 -8.32 -3.16
CA HIS A 21 -10.02 -9.04 -4.06
C HIS A 21 -9.26 -8.06 -4.99
N PRO A 22 -7.99 -8.33 -5.37
CA PRO A 22 -7.21 -7.45 -6.26
C PRO A 22 -7.94 -7.04 -7.55
N LEU A 23 -8.61 -7.99 -8.21
CA LEU A 23 -9.42 -7.69 -9.41
C LEU A 23 -10.61 -6.77 -9.12
N GLY A 24 -11.20 -6.89 -7.93
CA GLY A 24 -12.25 -6.01 -7.46
C GLY A 24 -11.72 -4.59 -7.27
N LEU A 25 -10.58 -4.45 -6.59
CA LEU A 25 -9.91 -3.17 -6.39
C LEU A 25 -9.55 -2.49 -7.73
N TRP A 26 -8.95 -3.23 -8.66
CA TRP A 26 -8.68 -2.74 -10.02
C TRP A 26 -9.95 -2.24 -10.74
N ARG A 27 -11.03 -3.02 -10.70
CA ARG A 27 -12.31 -2.66 -11.33
C ARG A 27 -12.90 -1.40 -10.72
N GLY A 28 -13.02 -1.36 -9.39
CA GLY A 28 -13.68 -0.27 -8.68
C GLY A 28 -12.93 1.04 -8.86
N LEU A 29 -11.61 1.02 -8.67
CA LEU A 29 -10.77 2.18 -8.88
C LEU A 29 -10.81 2.65 -10.34
N SER A 30 -10.77 1.72 -11.31
CA SER A 30 -10.81 2.13 -12.72
C SER A 30 -12.14 2.80 -13.10
N ARG A 31 -13.23 2.29 -12.54
CA ARG A 31 -14.58 2.81 -12.78
C ARG A 31 -14.79 4.17 -12.12
N GLU A 32 -14.49 4.30 -10.84
CA GLU A 32 -14.84 5.48 -10.04
C GLU A 32 -13.86 6.64 -10.26
N SER A 33 -12.61 6.38 -10.63
CA SER A 33 -11.63 7.43 -10.95
C SER A 33 -11.75 7.97 -12.39
N GLY A 34 -12.39 7.23 -13.30
CA GLY A 34 -12.36 7.53 -14.74
C GLY A 34 -10.99 7.31 -15.41
N ALA A 35 -10.02 6.73 -14.69
CA ALA A 35 -8.70 6.38 -15.19
C ALA A 35 -8.48 4.87 -15.09
N LEU A 36 -7.73 4.27 -16.02
CA LEU A 36 -7.40 2.85 -15.91
C LEU A 36 -6.41 2.61 -14.75
N ALA A 37 -6.84 1.86 -13.73
CA ALA A 37 -5.94 1.38 -12.69
C ALA A 37 -5.02 0.29 -13.25
N ARG A 38 -3.77 0.24 -12.80
CA ARG A 38 -2.77 -0.73 -13.27
C ARG A 38 -1.94 -1.27 -12.12
N TYR A 39 -1.88 -2.60 -12.02
CA TYR A 39 -0.88 -3.24 -11.18
C TYR A 39 0.49 -3.12 -11.85
N THR A 40 1.45 -2.62 -11.08
CA THR A 40 2.84 -2.45 -11.51
C THR A 40 3.75 -3.15 -10.50
N PHE A 41 4.98 -3.42 -10.95
CA PHE A 41 6.01 -4.07 -10.14
C PHE A 41 7.28 -3.22 -10.10
N PRO A 42 7.21 -1.99 -9.53
CA PRO A 42 8.33 -1.07 -9.59
C PRO A 42 9.45 -1.49 -8.64
N SER A 43 10.68 -1.13 -8.97
CA SER A 43 11.75 -1.02 -7.96
C SER A 43 11.43 0.11 -6.98
N LEU A 44 12.11 0.15 -5.83
CA LEU A 44 11.94 1.28 -4.92
C LEU A 44 12.26 2.63 -5.58
N GLU A 45 13.30 2.68 -6.42
CA GLU A 45 13.66 3.89 -7.15
C GLU A 45 12.53 4.35 -8.09
N GLN A 46 11.94 3.41 -8.83
CA GLN A 46 10.79 3.71 -9.69
C GLN A 46 9.57 4.14 -8.87
N LEU A 47 9.36 3.54 -7.70
CA LEU A 47 8.21 3.85 -6.85
C LEU A 47 8.24 5.32 -6.36
N ARG A 48 9.42 5.89 -6.09
CA ARG A 48 9.56 7.30 -5.67
C ARG A 48 8.96 8.29 -6.66
N GLY A 49 8.95 7.96 -7.95
CA GLY A 49 8.36 8.80 -9.00
C GLY A 49 6.89 8.50 -9.33
N ARG A 50 6.24 7.62 -8.55
CA ARG A 50 4.91 7.06 -8.88
C ARG A 50 3.90 7.16 -7.74
N THR A 51 4.18 7.99 -6.74
CA THR A 51 3.25 8.29 -5.65
C THR A 51 2.29 9.43 -6.04
N PRO A 52 1.05 9.47 -5.52
CA PRO A 52 0.46 8.49 -4.62
C PRO A 52 0.06 7.19 -5.34
N CYS A 53 0.23 6.06 -4.66
CA CYS A 53 -0.22 4.76 -5.16
C CYS A 53 -0.68 3.85 -4.02
N LEU A 54 -1.45 2.81 -4.36
CA LEU A 54 -1.82 1.76 -3.42
C LEU A 54 -0.74 0.68 -3.41
N LEU A 55 -0.29 0.29 -2.23
CA LEU A 55 0.66 -0.79 -2.03
C LEU A 55 -0.02 -1.97 -1.37
N ARG A 56 0.36 -3.19 -1.78
CA ARG A 56 0.07 -4.38 -1.00
C ARG A 56 1.26 -4.67 -0.10
N VAL A 57 1.02 -4.65 1.20
CA VAL A 57 2.02 -4.83 2.24
C VAL A 57 1.63 -5.99 3.14
N GLY A 58 2.60 -6.62 3.78
CA GLY A 58 2.34 -7.70 4.74
C GLY A 58 3.60 -8.38 5.23
N LEU A 59 3.48 -9.05 6.36
CA LEU A 59 4.56 -9.85 6.93
C LEU A 59 4.54 -11.25 6.30
N THR A 60 5.63 -11.63 5.63
CA THR A 60 5.77 -12.94 4.98
C THR A 60 7.09 -13.59 5.35
N ASP A 61 7.17 -14.90 5.17
CA ASP A 61 8.39 -15.73 5.31
C ASP A 61 9.52 -15.34 4.34
N ARG A 62 9.27 -14.43 3.40
CA ARG A 62 10.27 -13.92 2.44
C ARG A 62 11.24 -12.92 3.05
N ILE A 63 10.98 -12.41 4.26
CA ILE A 63 11.91 -11.52 4.95
C ILE A 63 13.09 -12.37 5.43
N SER A 64 14.25 -12.17 4.80
CA SER A 64 15.45 -12.97 5.07
C SER A 64 16.13 -12.64 6.39
N ASP A 65 15.84 -11.48 6.98
CA ASP A 65 16.38 -11.03 8.26
C ASP A 65 15.46 -11.51 9.41
N PRO A 66 15.89 -12.50 10.22
CA PRO A 66 15.07 -13.05 11.29
C PRO A 66 14.83 -12.07 12.44
N GLU A 67 15.75 -11.15 12.68
CA GLU A 67 15.61 -10.16 13.75
C GLU A 67 14.58 -9.11 13.35
N LEU A 68 14.68 -8.60 12.12
CA LEU A 68 13.69 -7.67 11.56
C LEU A 68 12.30 -8.32 11.50
N TYR A 69 12.21 -9.58 11.06
CA TYR A 69 10.96 -10.32 11.06
C TYR A 69 10.35 -10.40 12.48
N ARG A 70 11.17 -10.72 13.50
CA ARG A 70 10.73 -10.80 14.89
C ARG A 70 10.24 -9.44 15.39
N VAL A 71 10.97 -8.36 15.14
CA VAL A 71 10.57 -6.99 15.54
C VAL A 71 9.24 -6.62 14.90
N LEU A 72 9.08 -6.83 13.58
CA LEU A 72 7.83 -6.51 12.87
C LEU A 72 6.63 -7.29 13.44
N ARG A 73 6.83 -8.57 13.76
CA ARG A 73 5.78 -9.44 14.33
C ARG A 73 5.44 -9.08 15.77
N ASP A 74 6.45 -9.07 16.64
CA ASP A 74 6.28 -9.09 18.10
C ASP A 74 6.16 -7.68 18.68
N GLU A 75 6.85 -6.71 18.09
CA GLU A 75 6.96 -5.34 18.63
C GLU A 75 6.08 -4.37 17.82
N CYS A 76 6.03 -4.53 16.49
CA CYS A 76 5.17 -3.71 15.62
C CYS A 76 3.78 -4.34 15.38
N GLY A 77 3.55 -5.58 15.84
CA GLY A 77 2.23 -6.22 15.82
C GLY A 77 1.74 -6.63 14.43
N TRP A 78 2.62 -6.82 13.45
CA TRP A 78 2.22 -7.31 12.13
C TRP A 78 1.83 -8.79 12.18
N PRO A 79 0.60 -9.15 11.78
CA PRO A 79 0.19 -10.54 11.72
C PRO A 79 0.85 -11.27 10.54
N GLU A 80 1.43 -12.44 10.83
CA GLU A 80 2.03 -13.31 9.82
C GLU A 80 1.01 -13.77 8.78
N GLY A 81 1.41 -13.75 7.50
CA GLY A 81 0.59 -14.27 6.40
C GLY A 81 -0.61 -13.39 6.03
N GLN A 82 -0.83 -12.28 6.74
CA GLN A 82 -1.86 -11.31 6.40
C GLN A 82 -1.24 -10.17 5.59
N SER A 83 -1.88 -9.87 4.46
CA SER A 83 -1.57 -8.70 3.65
C SER A 83 -2.76 -7.77 3.60
N HIS A 84 -2.51 -6.46 3.62
CA HIS A 84 -3.54 -5.45 3.35
C HIS A 84 -3.03 -4.36 2.42
N ALA A 85 -3.92 -3.44 2.06
CA ALA A 85 -3.62 -2.33 1.19
C ALA A 85 -3.41 -1.05 1.99
N VAL A 86 -2.36 -0.31 1.65
CA VAL A 86 -2.05 1.01 2.21
C VAL A 86 -1.77 1.99 1.07
N VAL A 87 -1.91 3.29 1.32
CA VAL A 87 -1.56 4.32 0.33
C VAL A 87 -0.15 4.81 0.62
N CYS A 88 0.76 4.76 -0.35
CA CYS A 88 2.04 5.45 -0.26
C CYS A 88 1.92 6.83 -0.89
N PHE A 89 2.06 7.88 -0.07
CA PHE A 89 1.96 9.27 -0.52
C PHE A 89 3.28 9.82 -1.06
N GLY A 90 4.41 9.22 -0.67
CA GLY A 90 5.73 9.64 -1.08
C GLY A 90 6.81 9.23 -0.09
N PHE A 91 7.97 9.85 -0.21
CA PHE A 91 9.14 9.63 0.63
C PHE A 91 9.64 10.97 1.17
N ALA A 92 10.18 10.96 2.38
CA ALA A 92 10.71 12.15 3.04
C ALA A 92 12.01 11.83 3.78
N PRO A 93 12.86 12.83 4.08
CA PRO A 93 13.97 12.64 5.00
C PRO A 93 13.49 12.12 6.36
N GLY A 94 14.28 11.23 6.95
CA GLY A 94 14.08 10.78 8.33
C GLY A 94 14.50 11.82 9.36
N GLY A 95 13.93 11.70 10.55
CA GLY A 95 14.32 12.44 11.74
C GLY A 95 15.42 11.74 12.54
N PRO A 96 15.86 12.35 13.66
CA PRO A 96 16.81 11.72 14.58
C PRO A 96 16.30 10.36 15.08
N GLY A 97 17.11 9.31 14.90
CA GLY A 97 16.75 7.94 15.30
C GLY A 97 15.89 7.17 14.28
N GLU A 98 15.56 7.76 13.13
CA GLU A 98 14.93 7.08 12.00
C GLU A 98 15.97 6.67 10.94
N ASP A 99 15.57 5.84 9.99
CA ASP A 99 16.30 5.67 8.73
C ASP A 99 16.45 7.02 8.01
N ALA A 100 17.51 7.19 7.21
CA ALA A 100 17.76 8.46 6.51
C ALA A 100 16.60 8.93 5.61
N GLU A 101 15.75 8.00 5.16
CA GLU A 101 14.53 8.24 4.42
C GLU A 101 13.40 7.41 5.01
N VAL A 102 12.19 7.96 5.01
CA VAL A 102 10.96 7.27 5.41
C VAL A 102 9.93 7.28 4.29
N ALA A 103 9.11 6.23 4.22
CA ALA A 103 7.90 6.21 3.40
C ALA A 103 6.74 6.85 4.18
N LEU A 104 5.95 7.68 3.49
CA LEU A 104 4.75 8.32 4.03
C LEU A 104 3.53 7.47 3.67
N ILE A 105 2.93 6.82 4.67
CA ILE A 105 1.92 5.79 4.47
C ILE A 105 0.57 6.22 5.06
N GLY A 106 -0.50 6.08 4.28
CA GLY A 106 -1.87 6.08 4.75
C GLY A 106 -2.35 4.66 4.98
N ASP A 107 -2.39 4.24 6.24
CA ASP A 107 -2.93 2.96 6.66
C ASP A 107 -4.43 3.14 7.02
N PRO A 108 -5.35 2.35 6.44
CA PRO A 108 -6.79 2.50 6.70
C PRO A 108 -7.19 2.19 8.16
N ARG A 109 -6.34 1.49 8.92
CA ARG A 109 -6.56 1.16 10.33
C ARG A 109 -5.89 2.17 11.26
N LEU A 110 -4.70 2.66 10.92
CA LEU A 110 -3.87 3.48 11.83
C LEU A 110 -3.84 4.97 11.46
N GLY A 111 -4.25 5.35 10.26
CA GLY A 111 -4.18 6.72 9.75
C GLY A 111 -2.85 6.98 9.04
N PHE A 112 -2.28 8.17 9.24
CA PHE A 112 -1.03 8.56 8.58
C PHE A 112 0.19 8.13 9.40
N GLU A 113 1.11 7.41 8.78
CA GLU A 113 2.30 6.85 9.39
C GLU A 113 3.58 7.21 8.63
N ARG A 114 4.71 7.15 9.34
CA ARG A 114 6.06 7.25 8.79
C ARG A 114 6.76 5.93 9.00
N TRP A 115 7.10 5.25 7.93
CA TRP A 115 7.80 3.96 8.02
C TRP A 115 9.26 4.15 7.60
N GLY A 116 10.19 3.78 8.48
CA GLY A 116 11.60 3.64 8.11
C GLY A 116 11.75 2.75 6.88
N LEU A 117 12.66 3.12 5.98
CA LEU A 117 12.85 2.40 4.72
C LEU A 117 13.16 0.91 4.90
N THR A 118 13.82 0.54 6.00
CA THR A 118 14.10 -0.84 6.38
C THR A 118 12.80 -1.63 6.60
N HIS A 119 11.90 -1.11 7.45
CA HIS A 119 10.58 -1.72 7.70
C HIS A 119 9.72 -1.72 6.44
N PHE A 120 9.70 -0.60 5.71
CA PHE A 120 8.95 -0.47 4.47
C PHE A 120 9.34 -1.54 3.44
N ARG A 121 10.64 -1.73 3.19
CA ARG A 121 11.14 -2.75 2.24
C ARG A 121 10.81 -4.17 2.66
N ALA A 122 10.77 -4.45 3.96
CA ALA A 122 10.45 -5.77 4.48
C ALA A 122 8.96 -6.10 4.28
N LEU A 123 8.09 -5.10 4.42
CA LEU A 123 6.64 -5.24 4.29
C LEU A 123 6.15 -5.13 2.85
N TRP A 124 6.82 -4.35 2.00
CA TRP A 124 6.42 -4.12 0.61
C TRP A 124 7.08 -5.10 -0.36
N HIS A 125 6.27 -5.99 -0.94
CA HIS A 125 6.72 -7.07 -1.83
C HIS A 125 6.76 -6.69 -3.31
N GLY A 126 7.02 -5.41 -3.61
CA GLY A 126 7.20 -4.94 -4.99
C GLY A 126 5.92 -4.84 -5.82
N VAL A 127 4.74 -4.81 -5.20
CA VAL A 127 3.45 -4.65 -5.91
C VAL A 127 2.86 -3.28 -5.60
N ALA A 128 2.56 -2.51 -6.65
CA ALA A 128 1.83 -1.26 -6.55
C ALA A 128 0.60 -1.29 -7.47
N LEU A 129 -0.42 -0.53 -7.11
CA LEU A 129 -1.60 -0.25 -7.93
C LEU A 129 -1.66 1.26 -8.14
N GLU A 130 -1.48 1.66 -9.39
CA GLU A 130 -1.39 3.04 -9.82
C GLU A 130 -2.65 3.42 -10.60
N LEU A 131 -3.11 4.66 -10.45
CA LEU A 131 -4.12 5.23 -11.33
C LEU A 131 -3.41 5.88 -12.52
N GLY A 132 -3.83 5.53 -13.74
CA GLY A 132 -3.39 6.24 -14.93
C GLY A 132 -3.85 7.70 -14.93
N GLN A 133 -3.44 8.45 -15.97
CA GLN A 133 -4.09 9.73 -16.25
C GLN A 133 -5.55 9.47 -16.63
N PRO A 134 -6.50 10.30 -16.17
CA PRO A 134 -7.88 10.24 -16.64
C PRO A 134 -7.87 10.34 -18.16
N SER A 135 -8.50 9.38 -18.83
CA SER A 135 -8.69 9.52 -20.27
C SER A 135 -9.66 10.69 -20.48
N SER A 136 -9.17 11.79 -21.06
CA SER A 136 -10.01 12.87 -21.55
C SER A 136 -11.04 12.26 -22.49
N ARG A 137 -12.29 12.16 -22.04
CA ARG A 137 -13.43 11.90 -22.92
C ARG A 137 -14.06 13.23 -23.29
#